data_AF-M4BWN3-F1
#
_entry.id   AF-M4BWN3-F1
#
_cell.length_a   1.000
_cell.length_b   1.000
_cell.length_c   1.000
_cell.angle_alpha   90.00
_cell.angle_beta   90.00
_cell.angle_gamma   90.00
#
_symmetry.space_group_name_H-M   'P 1'
#
loop_
_entity.id
_entity.type
_entity.pdbx_description
1 polymer ?
#
loop_
_entity_poly.entity_id
_entity_poly.type
_entity_poly.pdbx_seq_one_letter_code
_entity_poly.pdbx_strand_id
1 'polypeptide(L)'
;MIVASYIYNVIINLCSKAEDPADCKAGACKVFEEMKLANVATEQTKKKAVAVGEPIYSAMIKLCSKASDFEACEALVAEMEEAKVVPKLRTFGPLLQAHSDAGNLDKCIWVHEKLLSHELELTEDDYVALLRVCVKTGHAEQFYAFLDRFIDEIWQPSLSTWDVLKDWFSSEAAQVDGRKWTITEGTVNKQGVCSVTSNQLQSVELSPELDEELLVKIEKLVRTDEKRIAQWDDFKQWLEKYGPFEVLIDAANVGYCNQNFQGGGFDYGQIKLMVQHYEAKGKKVLIVLHERRISDEQVPVKHRAQIVQWGVSHNMFNCQPGNNDDWYWLYAAVKLGKRTLLVTNDEMRDHHFQMIHNRAFARWKERHQVRYQVHGRRVTVDEPLPYSERPQRVGNVWHFPSREFPDQVSDSDRRWLCVELQQTA
;
A
#
# COMPACT_ATOMS: atom_id res chain seq x y z
N MET A 1 -22.06 -25.46 -36.70
CA MET A 1 -22.04 -25.88 -35.28
C MET A 1 -21.65 -24.65 -34.48
N ILE A 2 -22.51 -24.14 -33.59
CA ILE A 2 -22.19 -22.93 -32.80
C ILE A 2 -21.21 -23.38 -31.72
N VAL A 3 -19.93 -23.06 -31.89
CA VAL A 3 -18.89 -23.31 -30.89
C VAL A 3 -19.17 -22.42 -29.69
N ALA A 4 -19.20 -22.99 -28.48
CA ALA A 4 -19.47 -22.24 -27.27
C ALA A 4 -18.34 -21.24 -26.97
N SER A 5 -18.68 -20.04 -26.50
CA SER A 5 -17.73 -18.95 -26.27
C SER A 5 -16.52 -19.31 -25.39
N TYR A 6 -16.71 -20.19 -24.41
CA TYR A 6 -15.63 -20.64 -23.54
C TYR A 6 -14.55 -21.43 -24.28
N ILE A 7 -14.87 -22.08 -25.41
CA ILE A 7 -13.92 -22.87 -26.19
C ILE A 7 -12.90 -21.95 -26.87
N TYR A 8 -13.35 -20.83 -27.43
CA TYR A 8 -12.46 -19.79 -27.96
C TYR A 8 -11.50 -19.27 -26.88
N ASN A 9 -12.02 -19.02 -25.68
CA ASN A 9 -11.19 -18.58 -24.54
C ASN A 9 -10.12 -19.60 -24.18
N VAL A 10 -10.46 -20.89 -24.16
CA VAL A 10 -9.50 -21.95 -23.82
C VAL A 10 -8.40 -22.03 -24.87
N ILE A 11 -8.75 -22.03 -26.16
CA ILE A 11 -7.77 -22.11 -27.24
C ILE A 11 -6.81 -20.92 -27.20
N ILE A 12 -7.32 -19.69 -27.14
CA ILE A 12 -6.49 -18.48 -27.13
C ILE A 12 -5.61 -18.42 -25.87
N ASN A 13 -6.15 -18.81 -24.71
CA ASN A 13 -5.35 -18.89 -23.48
C ASN A 13 -4.24 -19.94 -23.57
N LEU A 14 -4.50 -21.10 -24.18
CA LEU A 14 -3.48 -22.12 -24.41
C LEU A 14 -2.39 -21.60 -25.35
N CYS A 15 -2.75 -20.94 -26.45
CA CYS A 15 -1.79 -20.31 -27.36
C CYS A 15 -0.93 -19.25 -26.65
N SER A 16 -1.51 -18.41 -25.78
CA SER A 16 -0.75 -17.41 -25.01
C SER A 16 0.26 -18.00 -24.01
N LYS A 17 0.08 -19.28 -23.65
CA LYS A 17 0.91 -20.06 -22.73
C LYS A 17 1.86 -21.03 -23.44
N ALA A 18 1.80 -21.14 -24.77
CA ALA A 18 2.67 -22.01 -25.53
C ALA A 18 4.15 -21.60 -25.39
N GLU A 19 5.05 -22.59 -25.53
CA GLU A 19 6.50 -22.39 -25.51
C GLU A 19 6.98 -21.58 -26.72
N ASP A 20 6.33 -21.75 -27.88
CA ASP A 20 6.50 -20.90 -29.06
C ASP A 20 5.22 -20.10 -29.37
N PRO A 21 5.14 -18.86 -28.88
CA PRO A 21 4.02 -17.95 -29.15
C PRO A 21 3.93 -17.52 -30.63
N ALA A 22 5.04 -17.48 -31.36
CA ALA A 22 5.05 -17.04 -32.75
C ALA A 22 4.35 -18.06 -33.66
N ASP A 23 4.60 -19.35 -33.42
CA ASP A 23 3.95 -20.46 -34.13
C ASP A 23 2.44 -20.51 -33.89
N CYS A 24 2.02 -20.22 -32.66
CA CYS A 24 0.60 -20.27 -32.28
C CYS A 24 -0.20 -19.03 -32.69
N LYS A 25 0.48 -17.91 -32.99
CA LYS A 25 -0.16 -16.61 -33.27
C LYS A 25 -1.12 -16.66 -34.46
N ALA A 26 -0.68 -17.22 -35.59
CA ALA A 26 -1.52 -17.27 -36.80
C ALA A 26 -2.82 -18.06 -36.57
N GLY A 27 -2.72 -19.19 -35.85
CA GLY A 27 -3.89 -19.97 -35.44
C GLY A 27 -4.80 -19.23 -34.48
N ALA A 28 -4.24 -18.56 -33.47
CA ALA A 28 -5.01 -17.79 -32.50
C ALA A 28 -5.72 -16.57 -33.13
N CYS A 29 -5.06 -15.83 -34.03
CA CYS A 29 -5.67 -14.75 -34.79
C CYS A 29 -6.86 -15.26 -35.62
N LYS A 30 -6.72 -16.40 -36.28
CA LYS A 30 -7.82 -17.02 -37.02
C LYS A 30 -9.00 -17.38 -36.11
N VAL A 31 -8.73 -18.01 -34.95
CA VAL A 31 -9.75 -18.36 -33.95
C VAL A 31 -10.44 -17.11 -33.39
N PHE A 32 -9.68 -16.01 -33.20
CA PHE A 32 -10.21 -14.73 -32.74
C PHE A 32 -11.13 -14.08 -33.79
N GLU A 33 -10.73 -14.05 -35.06
CA GLU A 33 -11.57 -13.56 -36.16
C GLU A 33 -12.84 -14.41 -36.34
N GLU A 34 -12.73 -15.74 -36.27
CA GLU A 34 -13.88 -16.64 -36.29
C GLU A 34 -14.86 -16.35 -35.14
N MET A 35 -14.34 -16.07 -33.94
CA MET A 35 -15.15 -15.66 -32.81
C MET A 35 -15.89 -14.34 -33.07
N LYS A 36 -15.20 -13.33 -33.62
CA LYS A 36 -15.80 -12.03 -33.97
C LYS A 36 -16.91 -12.17 -35.00
N LEU A 37 -16.67 -12.94 -36.07
CA LEU A 37 -17.68 -13.22 -37.09
C LEU A 37 -18.90 -13.98 -36.53
N ALA A 38 -18.67 -14.96 -35.65
CA ALA A 38 -19.75 -15.68 -34.98
C ALA A 38 -20.60 -14.75 -34.10
N ASN A 39 -19.99 -13.77 -33.44
CA ASN A 39 -20.69 -12.79 -32.62
C ASN A 39 -21.58 -11.85 -33.44
N VAL A 40 -21.08 -11.31 -34.55
CA VAL A 40 -21.86 -10.45 -35.46
C VAL A 40 -23.07 -11.21 -36.03
N ALA A 41 -22.90 -12.49 -36.40
CA ALA A 41 -24.00 -13.32 -36.87
C ALA A 41 -25.07 -13.60 -35.79
N THR A 42 -24.67 -13.66 -34.50
CA THR A 42 -25.63 -13.82 -33.39
C THR A 42 -26.42 -12.56 -33.07
N GLU A 43 -25.84 -11.37 -33.22
CA GLU A 43 -26.54 -10.09 -33.07
C GLU A 43 -27.64 -9.92 -34.13
N GLN A 44 -27.35 -10.26 -35.38
CA GLN A 44 -28.32 -10.20 -36.48
C GLN A 44 -29.51 -11.15 -36.29
N THR A 45 -29.33 -12.24 -35.53
CA THR A 45 -30.37 -13.26 -35.31
C THR A 45 -31.19 -13.06 -34.02
N LYS A 46 -31.06 -11.92 -33.32
CA LYS A 46 -31.70 -11.62 -32.02
C LYS A 46 -31.46 -12.69 -30.94
N LYS A 47 -30.44 -13.54 -31.10
CA LYS A 47 -29.96 -14.44 -30.04
C LYS A 47 -28.97 -13.68 -29.16
N LYS A 48 -28.82 -14.10 -27.91
CA LYS A 48 -27.93 -13.44 -26.93
C LYS A 48 -26.50 -13.43 -27.48
N ALA A 49 -26.05 -12.27 -27.98
CA ALA A 49 -24.71 -12.08 -28.49
C ALA A 49 -23.69 -12.25 -27.37
N VAL A 50 -22.58 -12.93 -27.66
CA VAL A 50 -21.51 -13.13 -26.69
C VAL A 50 -20.48 -12.02 -26.92
N ALA A 51 -20.56 -10.92 -26.18
CA ALA A 51 -19.55 -9.86 -26.28
C ALA A 51 -18.14 -10.43 -26.03
N VAL A 52 -17.16 -10.01 -26.85
CA VAL A 52 -15.75 -10.37 -26.63
C VAL A 52 -15.32 -9.75 -25.32
N GLY A 53 -15.02 -10.60 -24.33
CA GLY A 53 -14.67 -10.15 -22.99
C GLY A 53 -13.19 -9.78 -22.86
N GLU A 54 -12.88 -8.98 -21.84
CA GLU A 54 -11.51 -8.61 -21.45
C GLU A 54 -10.51 -9.79 -21.41
N PRO A 55 -10.84 -11.00 -20.91
CA PRO A 55 -9.87 -12.10 -20.87
C PRO A 55 -9.30 -12.49 -22.24
N ILE A 56 -10.07 -12.29 -23.30
CA ILE A 56 -9.71 -12.70 -24.67
C ILE A 56 -8.76 -11.70 -25.28
N TYR A 57 -9.10 -10.40 -25.18
CA TYR A 57 -8.21 -9.31 -25.58
C TYR A 57 -6.88 -9.40 -24.84
N SER A 58 -6.90 -9.58 -23.52
CA SER A 58 -5.68 -9.73 -22.72
C SER A 58 -4.81 -10.92 -23.17
N ALA A 59 -5.43 -12.05 -23.53
CA ALA A 59 -4.69 -13.21 -24.02
C ALA A 59 -4.11 -13.00 -25.43
N MET A 60 -4.86 -12.35 -26.33
CA MET A 60 -4.38 -11.97 -27.67
C MET A 60 -3.25 -10.94 -27.61
N ILE A 61 -3.40 -9.88 -26.81
CA ILE A 61 -2.36 -8.87 -26.62
C ILE A 61 -1.11 -9.52 -26.05
N LYS A 62 -1.23 -10.39 -25.05
CA LYS A 62 -0.10 -11.15 -24.50
C LYS A 62 0.60 -12.00 -25.55
N LEU A 63 -0.15 -12.67 -26.42
CA LEU A 63 0.38 -13.50 -27.50
C LEU A 63 1.13 -12.64 -28.54
N CYS A 64 0.51 -11.56 -29.01
CA CYS A 64 1.13 -10.63 -29.95
C CYS A 64 2.37 -9.94 -29.37
N SER A 65 2.34 -9.58 -28.07
CA SER A 65 3.48 -8.98 -27.36
C SER A 65 4.67 -9.92 -27.33
N LYS A 66 4.44 -11.20 -27.00
CA LYS A 66 5.50 -12.23 -27.03
C LYS A 66 6.05 -12.48 -28.44
N ALA A 67 5.20 -12.36 -29.46
CA ALA A 67 5.59 -12.47 -30.86
C ALA A 67 6.22 -11.17 -31.41
N SER A 68 6.42 -10.14 -30.57
CA SER A 68 6.93 -8.82 -30.95
C SER A 68 6.13 -8.13 -32.08
N ASP A 69 4.85 -8.48 -32.26
CA ASP A 69 3.95 -7.78 -33.18
C ASP A 69 3.24 -6.66 -32.43
N PHE A 70 3.92 -5.53 -32.33
CA PHE A 70 3.44 -4.36 -31.61
C PHE A 70 2.28 -3.66 -32.34
N GLU A 71 2.25 -3.69 -33.67
CA GLU A 71 1.14 -3.12 -34.45
C GLU A 71 -0.17 -3.84 -34.14
N ALA A 72 -0.15 -5.17 -34.10
CA ALA A 72 -1.32 -5.95 -33.70
C ALA A 72 -1.72 -5.70 -32.24
N CYS A 73 -0.76 -5.48 -31.34
CA CYS A 73 -1.07 -5.12 -29.94
C CYS A 73 -1.82 -3.79 -29.86
N GLU A 74 -1.35 -2.76 -30.54
CA GLU A 74 -1.98 -1.44 -30.56
C GLU A 74 -3.38 -1.48 -31.18
N ALA A 75 -3.55 -2.22 -32.29
CA ALA A 75 -4.86 -2.42 -32.91
C ALA A 75 -5.84 -3.13 -31.97
N LEU A 76 -5.40 -4.16 -31.24
CA LEU A 76 -6.22 -4.87 -30.27
C LEU A 76 -6.61 -4.01 -29.07
N VAL A 77 -5.70 -3.14 -28.59
CA VAL A 77 -6.01 -2.18 -27.52
C VAL A 77 -7.06 -1.17 -27.99
N ALA A 78 -6.91 -0.62 -29.20
CA ALA A 78 -7.88 0.31 -29.77
C ALA A 78 -9.26 -0.35 -29.97
N GLU A 79 -9.30 -1.57 -30.52
CA GLU A 79 -10.53 -2.35 -30.69
C GLU A 79 -11.22 -2.62 -29.34
N MET A 80 -10.44 -2.95 -28.31
CA MET A 80 -10.94 -3.19 -26.95
C MET A 80 -11.56 -1.93 -26.32
N GLU A 81 -10.91 -0.77 -26.49
CA GLU A 81 -11.40 0.53 -26.01
C GLU A 81 -12.67 0.97 -26.75
N GLU A 82 -12.72 0.81 -28.07
CA GLU A 82 -13.90 1.11 -28.88
C GLU A 82 -15.10 0.23 -28.48
N ALA A 83 -14.84 -1.05 -28.20
CA ALA A 83 -15.82 -1.99 -27.67
C ALA A 83 -16.21 -1.71 -26.20
N LYS A 84 -15.64 -0.69 -25.55
CA LYS A 84 -15.85 -0.31 -24.14
C LYS A 84 -15.58 -1.45 -23.16
N VAL A 85 -14.64 -2.33 -23.51
CA VAL A 85 -14.22 -3.43 -22.65
C VAL A 85 -13.13 -2.90 -21.71
N VAL A 86 -13.41 -2.89 -20.40
CA VAL A 86 -12.49 -2.33 -19.41
C VAL A 86 -11.24 -3.21 -19.29
N PRO A 87 -10.03 -2.68 -19.56
CA PRO A 87 -8.78 -3.43 -19.43
C PRO A 87 -8.38 -3.63 -17.97
N LYS A 88 -7.47 -4.58 -17.76
CA LYS A 88 -6.89 -4.89 -16.45
C LYS A 88 -5.37 -4.85 -16.55
N LEU A 89 -4.69 -4.90 -15.41
CA LEU A 89 -3.22 -4.92 -15.38
C LEU A 89 -2.62 -6.03 -16.27
N ARG A 90 -3.27 -7.21 -16.28
CA ARG A 90 -2.86 -8.35 -17.13
C ARG A 90 -2.95 -8.10 -18.65
N THR A 91 -3.67 -7.07 -19.07
CA THR A 91 -3.77 -6.64 -20.47
C THR A 91 -2.49 -5.93 -20.90
N PHE A 92 -1.99 -5.01 -20.06
CA PHE A 92 -0.89 -4.11 -20.38
C PHE A 92 0.48 -4.60 -19.90
N GLY A 93 0.57 -5.34 -18.78
CA GLY A 93 1.85 -5.81 -18.22
C GLY A 93 2.75 -6.54 -19.23
N PRO A 94 2.24 -7.56 -19.97
CA PRO A 94 3.03 -8.24 -21.00
C PRO A 94 3.48 -7.32 -22.15
N LEU A 95 2.65 -6.35 -22.53
CA LEU A 95 2.94 -5.39 -23.59
C LEU A 95 4.04 -4.41 -23.14
N LEU A 96 3.95 -3.92 -21.91
CA LEU A 96 4.97 -3.07 -21.30
C LEU A 96 6.32 -3.79 -21.23
N GLN A 97 6.33 -5.05 -20.78
CA GLN A 97 7.54 -5.86 -20.72
C GLN A 97 8.15 -6.06 -22.11
N ALA A 98 7.34 -6.40 -23.12
CA ALA A 98 7.82 -6.60 -24.48
C ALA A 98 8.41 -5.32 -25.11
N HIS A 99 7.77 -4.16 -24.89
CA HIS A 99 8.33 -2.88 -25.33
C HIS A 99 9.62 -2.51 -24.60
N SER A 100 9.71 -2.79 -23.30
CA SER A 100 10.92 -2.57 -22.51
C SER A 100 12.08 -3.47 -22.98
N ASP A 101 11.77 -4.72 -23.31
CA ASP A 101 12.73 -5.67 -23.84
C ASP A 101 13.26 -5.23 -25.22
N ALA A 102 12.38 -4.68 -26.07
CA ALA A 102 12.73 -4.07 -27.35
C ALA A 102 13.45 -2.71 -27.26
N GLY A 103 13.42 -2.04 -26.10
CA GLY A 103 14.04 -0.70 -25.94
C GLY A 103 13.16 0.47 -26.41
N ASN A 104 11.85 0.25 -26.60
CA ASN A 104 10.93 1.24 -27.16
C ASN A 104 10.38 2.18 -26.07
N LEU A 105 11.17 3.18 -25.66
CA LEU A 105 10.81 4.09 -24.57
C LEU A 105 9.46 4.80 -24.76
N ASP A 106 9.23 5.40 -25.93
CA ASP A 106 7.99 6.14 -26.22
C ASP A 106 6.74 5.24 -26.07
N LYS A 107 6.86 3.97 -26.47
CA LYS A 107 5.78 2.99 -26.33
C LYS A 107 5.60 2.53 -24.88
N CYS A 108 6.68 2.40 -24.10
CA CYS A 108 6.57 2.17 -22.66
C CYS A 108 5.86 3.33 -21.94
N ILE A 109 6.16 4.59 -22.31
CA ILE A 109 5.47 5.77 -21.79
C ILE A 109 3.98 5.72 -22.15
N TRP A 110 3.65 5.43 -23.41
CA TRP A 110 2.26 5.28 -23.85
C TRP A 110 1.50 4.19 -23.06
N VAL A 111 2.10 3.01 -22.83
CA VAL A 111 1.47 1.96 -22.01
C VAL A 111 1.26 2.43 -20.58
N HIS A 112 2.24 3.14 -20.00
CA HIS A 112 2.12 3.71 -18.66
C HIS A 112 1.00 4.75 -18.56
N GLU A 113 0.86 5.65 -19.54
CA GLU A 113 -0.26 6.59 -19.60
C GLU A 113 -1.62 5.88 -19.68
N LYS A 114 -1.71 4.78 -20.45
CA LYS A 114 -2.92 3.95 -20.51
C LYS A 114 -3.24 3.32 -19.17
N LEU A 115 -2.27 2.74 -18.47
CA LEU A 115 -2.44 2.18 -17.13
C LEU A 115 -3.04 3.21 -16.16
N LEU A 116 -2.52 4.44 -16.16
CA LEU A 116 -3.00 5.53 -15.30
C LEU A 116 -4.41 5.99 -15.68
N SER A 117 -4.70 6.12 -16.98
CA SER A 117 -6.02 6.55 -17.47
C SER A 117 -7.15 5.58 -17.11
N HIS A 118 -6.80 4.32 -16.87
CA HIS A 118 -7.71 3.27 -16.41
C HIS A 118 -7.66 3.05 -14.89
N GLU A 119 -6.96 3.93 -14.15
CA GLU A 119 -6.81 3.85 -12.69
C GLU A 119 -6.24 2.49 -12.23
N LEU A 120 -5.37 1.89 -13.06
CA LEU A 120 -4.75 0.61 -12.75
C LEU A 120 -3.50 0.82 -11.92
N GLU A 121 -3.47 0.18 -10.75
CA GLU A 121 -2.31 0.16 -9.87
C GLU A 121 -1.16 -0.67 -10.48
N LEU A 122 0.01 -0.06 -10.65
CA LEU A 122 1.21 -0.74 -11.11
C LEU A 122 1.79 -1.63 -10.01
N THR A 123 2.41 -2.74 -10.44
CA THR A 123 3.21 -3.63 -9.61
C THR A 123 4.70 -3.28 -9.72
N GLU A 124 5.51 -3.90 -8.86
CA GLU A 124 6.96 -3.79 -8.92
C GLU A 124 7.53 -4.17 -10.31
N ASP A 125 7.03 -5.24 -10.92
CA ASP A 125 7.51 -5.71 -12.23
C ASP A 125 7.23 -4.69 -13.34
N ASP A 126 6.10 -3.98 -13.27
CA ASP A 126 5.75 -2.93 -14.24
C ASP A 126 6.73 -1.75 -14.14
N TYR A 127 7.06 -1.31 -12.92
CA TYR A 127 8.08 -0.28 -12.72
C TYR A 127 9.47 -0.73 -13.13
N VAL A 128 9.83 -1.98 -12.86
CA VAL A 128 11.11 -2.56 -13.31
C VAL A 128 11.23 -2.51 -14.83
N ALA A 129 10.17 -2.81 -15.56
CA ALA A 129 10.14 -2.67 -17.02
C ALA A 129 10.36 -1.22 -17.46
N LEU A 130 9.69 -0.25 -16.82
CA LEU A 130 9.85 1.18 -17.10
C LEU A 130 11.26 1.71 -16.81
N LEU A 131 11.85 1.31 -15.68
CA LEU A 131 13.22 1.68 -15.32
C LEU A 131 14.24 1.03 -16.26
N ARG A 132 14.05 -0.25 -16.60
CA ARG A 132 14.95 -1.00 -17.49
C ARG A 132 15.01 -0.41 -18.90
N VAL A 133 13.90 0.06 -19.46
CA VAL A 133 13.94 0.71 -20.78
C VAL A 133 14.73 2.02 -20.73
N CYS A 134 14.63 2.80 -19.65
CA CYS A 134 15.41 4.02 -19.47
C CYS A 134 16.91 3.73 -19.30
N VAL A 135 17.26 2.63 -18.62
CA VAL A 135 18.66 2.14 -18.56
C VAL A 135 19.20 1.85 -19.96
N LYS A 136 18.43 1.15 -20.80
CA LYS A 136 18.84 0.81 -22.17
C LYS A 136 18.99 2.04 -23.06
N THR A 137 18.10 3.02 -22.93
CA THR A 137 18.08 4.22 -23.79
C THR A 137 18.86 5.40 -23.23
N GLY A 138 19.38 5.30 -22.00
CA GLY A 138 20.10 6.38 -21.33
C GLY A 138 19.25 7.62 -21.00
N HIS A 139 17.91 7.49 -20.96
CA HIS A 139 17.01 8.63 -20.73
C HIS A 139 16.87 8.97 -19.24
N ALA A 140 17.72 9.87 -18.75
CA ALA A 140 17.78 10.23 -17.33
C ALA A 140 16.52 10.89 -16.78
N GLU A 141 15.94 11.84 -17.51
CA GLU A 141 14.72 12.54 -17.08
C GLU A 141 13.58 11.55 -16.81
N GLN A 142 13.35 10.63 -17.75
CA GLN A 142 12.29 9.64 -17.62
C GLN A 142 12.62 8.57 -16.56
N PHE A 143 13.90 8.19 -16.40
CA PHE A 143 14.31 7.29 -15.34
C PHE A 143 13.95 7.86 -13.96
N TYR A 144 14.31 9.11 -13.68
CA TYR A 144 14.02 9.73 -12.39
C TYR A 144 12.53 9.98 -12.19
N ALA A 145 11.78 10.33 -13.25
CA ALA A 145 10.31 10.45 -13.16
C ALA A 145 9.64 9.12 -12.79
N PHE A 146 10.10 7.99 -13.35
CA PHE A 146 9.61 6.66 -12.95
C PHE A 146 10.10 6.26 -11.56
N LEU A 147 11.34 6.61 -11.20
CA LEU A 147 11.90 6.32 -9.88
C LEU A 147 11.10 7.02 -8.78
N ASP A 148 10.73 8.29 -8.96
CA ASP A 148 9.95 9.06 -7.99
C ASP A 148 8.59 8.41 -7.72
N ARG A 149 7.93 7.87 -8.76
CA ARG A 149 6.70 7.09 -8.58
C ARG A 149 6.94 5.74 -7.94
N PHE A 150 8.00 5.05 -8.35
CA PHE A 150 8.39 3.75 -7.80
C PHE A 150 8.64 3.84 -6.29
N ILE A 151 9.35 4.85 -5.80
CA ILE A 151 9.64 4.99 -4.36
C ILE A 151 8.40 5.34 -3.53
N ASP A 152 7.39 5.95 -4.15
CA ASP A 152 6.12 6.23 -3.50
C ASP A 152 5.23 4.99 -3.39
N GLU A 153 5.33 4.09 -4.36
CA GLU A 153 4.43 2.95 -4.52
C GLU A 153 5.02 1.63 -4.03
N ILE A 154 6.34 1.44 -4.16
CA ILE A 154 7.05 0.20 -3.82
C ILE A 154 7.92 0.44 -2.59
N TRP A 155 7.45 -0.04 -1.43
CA TRP A 155 8.13 0.22 -0.16
C TRP A 155 9.40 -0.60 0.01
N GLN A 156 9.44 -1.83 -0.49
CA GLN A 156 10.62 -2.68 -0.38
C GLN A 156 10.85 -3.34 -1.73
N PRO A 157 11.82 -2.81 -2.51
CA PRO A 157 12.27 -3.45 -3.74
C PRO A 157 12.82 -4.86 -3.49
N SER A 158 12.50 -5.79 -4.36
CA SER A 158 13.17 -7.07 -4.47
C SER A 158 14.64 -6.91 -4.88
N LEU A 159 15.45 -7.93 -4.60
CA LEU A 159 16.86 -7.94 -5.00
C LEU A 159 17.04 -7.89 -6.52
N SER A 160 16.11 -8.46 -7.30
CA SER A 160 16.13 -8.34 -8.77
C SER A 160 15.90 -6.91 -9.25
N THR A 161 15.13 -6.11 -8.50
CA THR A 161 14.93 -4.69 -8.82
C THR A 161 16.21 -3.89 -8.54
N TRP A 162 17.00 -4.29 -7.54
CA TRP A 162 18.30 -3.66 -7.29
C TRP A 162 19.25 -3.80 -8.47
N ASP A 163 19.19 -4.89 -9.24
CA ASP A 163 20.06 -5.06 -10.40
C ASP A 163 19.81 -3.95 -11.44
N VAL A 164 18.54 -3.60 -11.70
CA VAL A 164 18.20 -2.49 -12.61
C VAL A 164 18.64 -1.13 -12.07
N LEU A 165 18.52 -0.91 -10.76
CA LEU A 165 19.02 0.31 -10.12
C LEU A 165 20.54 0.39 -10.22
N LYS A 166 21.26 -0.72 -9.98
CA LYS A 166 22.71 -0.81 -10.07
C LYS A 166 23.20 -0.54 -11.49
N ASP A 167 22.52 -1.10 -12.49
CA ASP A 167 22.81 -0.86 -13.91
C ASP A 167 22.66 0.63 -14.25
N TRP A 168 21.58 1.28 -13.80
CA TRP A 168 21.39 2.73 -14.00
C TRP A 168 22.53 3.53 -13.36
N PHE A 169 22.74 3.39 -12.06
CA PHE A 169 23.67 4.23 -11.32
C PHE A 169 25.15 3.99 -11.69
N SER A 170 25.46 2.86 -12.33
CA SER A 170 26.77 2.57 -12.90
C SER A 170 26.96 3.13 -14.32
N SER A 171 25.89 3.59 -14.97
CA SER A 171 25.91 4.08 -16.36
C SER A 171 26.46 5.51 -16.47
N GLU A 172 26.90 5.88 -17.68
CA GLU A 172 27.30 7.26 -17.98
C GLU A 172 26.11 8.23 -17.93
N ALA A 173 24.92 7.76 -18.33
CA ALA A 173 23.70 8.57 -18.34
C ALA A 173 23.23 9.01 -16.94
N ALA A 174 23.62 8.28 -15.89
CA ALA A 174 23.30 8.64 -14.51
C ALA A 174 24.25 9.68 -13.90
N GLN A 175 25.37 10.01 -14.55
CA GLN A 175 26.35 10.94 -14.00
C GLN A 175 25.78 12.35 -13.88
N VAL A 176 26.13 13.04 -12.79
CA VAL A 176 25.67 14.41 -12.52
C VAL A 176 26.86 15.34 -12.51
N ASP A 177 26.95 16.23 -13.50
CA ASP A 177 28.10 17.14 -13.68
C ASP A 177 29.45 16.39 -13.76
N GLY A 178 29.48 15.23 -14.41
CA GLY A 178 30.67 14.36 -14.51
C GLY A 178 31.00 13.56 -13.24
N ARG A 179 30.20 13.68 -12.17
CA ARG A 179 30.34 12.88 -10.95
C ARG A 179 29.67 11.53 -11.11
N LYS A 180 30.35 10.48 -10.66
CA LYS A 180 29.85 9.11 -10.67
C LYS A 180 29.15 8.78 -9.37
N TRP A 181 28.28 7.77 -9.41
CA TRP A 181 27.69 7.20 -8.21
C TRP A 181 28.55 6.04 -7.70
N THR A 182 28.65 5.92 -6.38
CA THR A 182 29.26 4.79 -5.69
C THR A 182 28.14 3.96 -5.09
N ILE A 183 28.14 2.67 -5.39
CA ILE A 183 27.10 1.74 -4.95
C ILE A 183 27.72 0.82 -3.89
N THR A 184 27.12 0.77 -2.72
CA THR A 184 27.55 -0.10 -1.62
C THR A 184 26.34 -0.71 -0.93
N GLU A 185 26.44 -1.96 -0.52
CA GLU A 185 25.41 -2.61 0.28
C GLU A 185 25.80 -2.59 1.76
N GLY A 186 24.82 -2.42 2.63
CA GLY A 186 25.01 -2.50 4.06
C GLY A 186 23.71 -2.77 4.79
N THR A 187 23.62 -2.28 6.01
CA THR A 187 22.51 -2.52 6.94
C THR A 187 22.13 -1.21 7.64
N VAL A 188 20.95 -1.19 8.24
CA VAL A 188 20.47 -0.07 9.05
C VAL A 188 20.15 -0.61 10.44
N ASN A 189 20.67 0.04 11.48
CA ASN A 189 20.40 -0.39 12.85
C ASN A 189 18.98 0.01 13.29
N LYS A 190 18.54 -0.48 14.47
CA LYS A 190 17.20 -0.19 15.01
C LYS A 190 16.92 1.30 15.26
N GLN A 191 17.96 2.13 15.31
CA GLN A 191 17.84 3.58 15.46
C GLN A 191 17.72 4.29 14.10
N GLY A 192 17.86 3.59 12.98
CA GLY A 192 17.80 4.16 11.64
C GLY A 192 19.13 4.68 11.11
N VAL A 193 20.26 4.28 11.68
CA VAL A 193 21.59 4.70 11.21
C VAL A 193 22.13 3.68 10.21
N CYS A 194 22.46 4.16 9.00
CA CYS A 194 23.08 3.37 7.94
C CYS A 194 24.54 3.02 8.27
N SER A 195 24.92 1.74 8.14
CA SER A 195 26.29 1.28 8.42
C SER A 195 27.32 1.70 7.36
N VAL A 196 26.88 2.10 6.16
CA VAL A 196 27.76 2.55 5.07
C VAL A 196 28.02 4.05 5.16
N THR A 197 26.96 4.85 5.17
CA THR A 197 27.07 6.31 5.05
C THR A 197 26.94 7.04 6.38
N SER A 198 26.64 6.34 7.47
CA SER A 198 26.29 6.92 8.78
C SER A 198 25.09 7.87 8.76
N ASN A 199 24.33 7.92 7.65
CA ASN A 199 23.13 8.73 7.55
C ASN A 199 22.05 8.23 8.51
N GLN A 200 21.37 9.18 9.15
CA GLN A 200 20.13 8.94 9.89
C GLN A 200 18.97 8.89 8.90
N LEU A 201 18.42 7.70 8.67
CA LEU A 201 17.22 7.54 7.88
C LEU A 201 16.05 8.24 8.54
N GLN A 202 15.18 8.76 7.68
CA GLN A 202 14.01 9.53 8.06
C GLN A 202 12.80 8.60 8.12
N SER A 203 11.86 8.96 8.98
CA SER A 203 10.50 8.44 8.81
C SER A 203 9.75 9.37 7.88
N VAL A 204 9.47 8.88 6.68
CA VAL A 204 8.79 9.65 5.65
C VAL A 204 7.32 9.77 6.07
N GLU A 205 6.81 10.99 6.21
CA GLU A 205 5.42 11.21 6.58
C GLU A 205 4.50 10.97 5.38
N LEU A 206 3.19 10.86 5.62
CA LEU A 206 2.23 11.09 4.56
C LEU A 206 2.32 12.56 4.11
N SER A 207 1.99 12.82 2.84
CA SER A 207 1.89 14.21 2.40
C SER A 207 0.67 14.86 3.08
N PRO A 208 0.71 16.18 3.34
CA PRO A 208 -0.42 16.88 3.98
C PRO A 208 -1.75 16.69 3.23
N GLU A 209 -1.70 16.58 1.90
CA GLU A 209 -2.86 16.36 1.05
C GLU A 209 -3.50 14.99 1.29
N LEU A 210 -2.67 13.95 1.48
CA LEU A 210 -3.14 12.59 1.78
C LEU A 210 -3.72 12.50 3.20
N ASP A 211 -3.11 13.20 4.17
CA ASP A 211 -3.67 13.31 5.52
C ASP A 211 -5.04 13.99 5.50
N GLU A 212 -5.18 15.10 4.77
CA GLU A 212 -6.46 15.81 4.63
C GLU A 212 -7.51 14.94 3.93
N GLU A 213 -7.15 14.24 2.85
CA GLU A 213 -8.05 13.33 2.16
C GLU A 213 -8.55 12.21 3.09
N LEU A 214 -7.67 11.62 3.89
CA LEU A 214 -8.01 10.58 4.85
C LEU A 214 -8.94 11.11 5.95
N LEU A 215 -8.66 12.30 6.49
CA LEU A 215 -9.51 12.96 7.48
C LEU A 215 -10.90 13.24 6.91
N VAL A 216 -11.00 13.78 5.69
CA VAL A 216 -12.29 14.06 5.03
C VAL A 216 -13.09 12.77 4.82
N LYS A 217 -12.44 11.66 4.45
CA LYS A 217 -13.09 10.35 4.32
C LYS A 217 -13.64 9.87 5.67
N ILE A 218 -12.85 9.95 6.74
CA ILE A 218 -13.28 9.56 8.09
C ILE A 218 -14.48 10.43 8.53
N GLU A 219 -14.42 11.74 8.34
CA GLU A 219 -15.52 12.64 8.73
C GLU A 219 -16.83 12.29 8.01
N LYS A 220 -16.78 11.98 6.72
CA LYS A 220 -17.98 11.56 5.95
C LYS A 220 -18.62 10.29 6.49
N LEU A 221 -17.84 9.36 7.06
CA LEU A 221 -18.34 8.09 7.58
C LEU A 221 -18.99 8.22 8.96
N VAL A 222 -18.54 9.18 9.77
CA VAL A 222 -19.08 9.40 11.11
C VAL A 222 -20.28 10.33 11.12
N ARG A 223 -20.27 11.37 10.27
CA ARG A 223 -21.28 12.44 10.23
C ARG A 223 -22.56 12.02 9.48
N THR A 224 -23.25 10.99 9.98
CA THR A 224 -24.45 10.42 9.35
C THR A 224 -25.77 11.00 9.85
N ASP A 225 -25.80 11.53 11.08
CA ASP A 225 -26.98 12.13 11.70
C ASP A 225 -26.59 13.23 12.70
N GLU A 226 -27.54 14.07 13.09
CA GLU A 226 -27.30 15.25 13.96
C GLU A 226 -26.65 14.88 15.30
N LYS A 227 -27.04 13.75 15.91
CA LYS A 227 -26.51 13.33 17.21
C LYS A 227 -25.04 12.93 17.08
N ARG A 228 -24.69 12.20 16.03
CA ARG A 228 -23.29 11.83 15.75
C ARG A 228 -22.44 13.03 15.37
N ILE A 229 -22.99 13.96 14.59
CA ILE A 229 -22.30 15.20 14.22
C ILE A 229 -21.95 16.01 15.47
N ALA A 230 -22.90 16.20 16.39
CA ALA A 230 -22.66 16.93 17.63
C ALA A 230 -21.53 16.30 18.46
N GLN A 231 -21.57 14.98 18.69
CA GLN A 231 -20.50 14.31 19.42
C GLN A 231 -19.14 14.41 18.69
N TRP A 232 -19.14 14.29 17.37
CA TRP A 232 -17.92 14.39 16.59
C TRP A 232 -17.27 15.77 16.70
N ASP A 233 -18.08 16.83 16.62
CA ASP A 233 -17.60 18.20 16.75
C ASP A 233 -17.15 18.49 18.20
N ASP A 234 -17.82 17.94 19.22
CA ASP A 234 -17.38 17.97 20.61
C ASP A 234 -16.03 17.27 20.79
N PHE A 235 -15.84 16.10 20.15
CA PHE A 235 -14.57 15.37 20.20
C PHE A 235 -13.42 16.16 19.59
N LYS A 236 -13.63 16.80 18.44
CA LYS A 236 -12.61 17.63 17.79
C LYS A 236 -12.18 18.79 18.69
N GLN A 237 -13.14 19.52 19.25
CA GLN A 237 -12.86 20.61 20.19
C GLN A 237 -12.15 20.10 21.46
N TRP A 238 -12.56 18.95 21.97
CA TRP A 238 -11.94 18.30 23.12
C TRP A 238 -10.48 17.93 22.84
N LEU A 239 -10.20 17.34 21.67
CA LEU A 239 -8.87 16.93 21.26
C LEU A 239 -7.93 18.13 21.11
N GLU A 240 -8.41 19.23 20.53
CA GLU A 240 -7.65 20.47 20.42
C GLU A 240 -7.35 21.10 21.79
N LYS A 241 -8.31 21.04 22.71
CA LYS A 241 -8.17 21.63 24.04
C LYS A 241 -7.23 20.86 24.96
N TYR A 242 -7.29 19.52 24.93
CA TYR A 242 -6.57 18.68 25.88
C TYR A 242 -5.39 17.91 25.27
N GLY A 243 -5.16 18.01 23.96
CA GLY A 243 -3.94 17.51 23.32
C GLY A 243 -2.69 18.33 23.66
N PRO A 244 -1.57 18.14 22.93
CA PRO A 244 -1.33 17.01 22.04
C PRO A 244 -1.12 15.71 22.84
N PHE A 245 -1.63 14.60 22.33
CA PHE A 245 -1.36 13.27 22.87
C PHE A 245 -0.27 12.60 22.04
N GLU A 246 0.56 11.77 22.67
CA GLU A 246 1.63 11.04 21.98
C GLU A 246 1.27 9.56 21.77
N VAL A 247 0.35 9.05 22.57
CA VAL A 247 -0.09 7.66 22.53
C VAL A 247 -1.60 7.61 22.61
N LEU A 248 -2.19 6.88 21.68
CA LEU A 248 -3.60 6.61 21.58
C LEU A 248 -3.80 5.13 21.86
N ILE A 249 -4.69 4.80 22.78
CA ILE A 249 -4.98 3.42 23.15
C ILE A 249 -6.39 3.09 22.70
N ASP A 250 -6.49 2.13 21.79
CA ASP A 250 -7.73 1.41 21.51
C ASP A 250 -8.03 0.52 22.71
N ALA A 251 -8.77 1.10 23.65
CA ALA A 251 -9.00 0.49 24.95
C ALA A 251 -9.97 -0.69 24.85
N ALA A 252 -10.83 -0.71 23.83
CA ALA A 252 -11.69 -1.84 23.54
C ALA A 252 -10.83 -3.07 23.14
N ASN A 253 -9.91 -2.89 22.19
CA ASN A 253 -9.00 -3.94 21.74
C ASN A 253 -8.09 -4.44 22.87
N VAL A 254 -7.49 -3.53 23.64
CA VAL A 254 -6.65 -3.89 24.81
C VAL A 254 -7.46 -4.63 25.87
N GLY A 255 -8.67 -4.17 26.19
CA GLY A 255 -9.51 -4.81 27.21
C GLY A 255 -9.98 -6.21 26.84
N TYR A 256 -10.08 -6.54 25.54
CA TYR A 256 -10.47 -7.86 25.05
C TYR A 256 -9.29 -8.78 24.68
N CYS A 257 -8.05 -8.29 24.74
CA CYS A 257 -6.89 -9.08 24.38
C CYS A 257 -6.78 -10.36 25.23
N ASN A 258 -6.71 -11.51 24.55
CA ASN A 258 -6.64 -12.85 25.14
C ASN A 258 -7.81 -13.21 26.09
N GLN A 259 -9.00 -12.62 25.90
CA GLN A 259 -10.18 -12.88 26.76
C GLN A 259 -11.20 -13.88 26.18
N ASN A 260 -10.88 -14.57 25.08
CA ASN A 260 -11.78 -15.50 24.38
C ASN A 260 -11.85 -16.90 25.05
N PHE A 261 -11.97 -16.97 26.38
CA PHE A 261 -12.12 -18.22 27.15
C PHE A 261 -13.43 -18.22 27.97
N GLN A 262 -13.84 -19.37 28.49
CA GLN A 262 -15.07 -19.49 29.28
C GLN A 262 -14.98 -18.66 30.56
N GLY A 263 -15.81 -17.62 30.67
CA GLY A 263 -15.77 -16.64 31.78
C GLY A 263 -14.80 -15.47 31.55
N GLY A 264 -14.17 -15.40 30.38
CA GLY A 264 -13.40 -14.24 29.94
C GLY A 264 -14.31 -13.04 29.71
N GLY A 265 -13.80 -11.85 30.02
CA GLY A 265 -14.56 -10.62 30.02
C GLY A 265 -13.67 -9.42 29.78
N PHE A 266 -14.25 -8.22 29.81
CA PHE A 266 -13.50 -7.00 29.56
C PHE A 266 -12.51 -6.70 30.71
N ASP A 267 -11.22 -6.67 30.42
CA ASP A 267 -10.15 -6.53 31.41
C ASP A 267 -9.59 -5.10 31.49
N TYR A 268 -10.16 -4.31 32.40
CA TYR A 268 -9.69 -2.95 32.73
C TYR A 268 -8.25 -2.93 33.29
N GLY A 269 -7.77 -4.04 33.84
CA GLY A 269 -6.40 -4.18 34.33
C GLY A 269 -5.37 -4.10 33.21
N GLN A 270 -5.67 -4.66 32.03
CA GLN A 270 -4.78 -4.58 30.88
C GLN A 270 -4.65 -3.15 30.37
N ILE A 271 -5.76 -2.42 30.27
CA ILE A 271 -5.78 -1.01 29.88
C ILE A 271 -4.95 -0.19 30.86
N LYS A 272 -5.12 -0.43 32.18
CA LYS A 272 -4.29 0.19 33.21
C LYS A 272 -2.80 -0.03 32.98
N LEU A 273 -2.39 -1.27 32.77
CA LEU A 273 -0.97 -1.62 32.59
C LEU A 273 -0.40 -0.92 31.35
N MET A 274 -1.17 -0.84 30.26
CA MET A 274 -0.76 -0.15 29.04
C MET A 274 -0.59 1.36 29.26
N VAL A 275 -1.56 2.01 29.93
CA VAL A 275 -1.47 3.44 30.28
C VAL A 275 -0.23 3.70 31.15
N GLN A 276 -0.03 2.91 32.20
CA GLN A 276 1.12 3.03 33.10
C GLN A 276 2.46 2.81 32.39
N HIS A 277 2.50 1.89 31.42
CA HIS A 277 3.71 1.64 30.62
C HIS A 277 4.18 2.90 29.88
N TYR A 278 3.26 3.66 29.29
CA TYR A 278 3.57 4.88 28.55
C TYR A 278 3.73 6.10 29.44
N GLU A 279 2.91 6.26 30.48
CA GLU A 279 3.07 7.32 31.47
C GLU A 279 4.44 7.24 32.17
N ALA A 280 4.93 6.03 32.46
CA ALA A 280 6.28 5.82 33.02
C ALA A 280 7.41 6.25 32.06
N LYS A 281 7.14 6.29 30.76
CA LYS A 281 8.05 6.84 29.72
C LYS A 281 7.85 8.35 29.51
N GLY A 282 7.00 9.00 30.31
CA GLY A 282 6.68 10.43 30.20
C GLY A 282 5.74 10.78 29.05
N LYS A 283 5.08 9.79 28.44
CA LYS A 283 4.19 9.97 27.28
C LYS A 283 2.79 10.35 27.72
N LYS A 284 2.17 11.33 27.06
CA LYS A 284 0.75 11.68 27.29
C LYS A 284 -0.18 10.74 26.51
N VAL A 285 -1.11 10.11 27.21
CA VAL A 285 -1.96 9.04 26.68
C VAL A 285 -3.42 9.49 26.54
N LEU A 286 -4.05 9.15 25.43
CA LEU A 286 -5.51 9.23 25.24
C LEU A 286 -6.09 7.83 25.09
N ILE A 287 -7.06 7.54 25.93
CA ILE A 287 -7.89 6.33 25.93
C ILE A 287 -9.18 6.68 25.19
N VAL A 288 -9.53 5.93 24.16
CA VAL A 288 -10.83 6.03 23.51
C VAL A 288 -11.64 4.80 23.87
N LEU A 289 -12.85 5.00 24.42
CA LEU A 289 -13.69 3.89 24.86
C LEU A 289 -15.18 4.23 24.73
N HIS A 290 -15.98 3.25 24.34
CA HIS A 290 -17.44 3.39 24.27
C HIS A 290 -18.09 3.51 25.67
N GLU A 291 -19.12 4.35 25.82
CA GLU A 291 -19.80 4.67 27.10
C GLU A 291 -20.38 3.45 27.84
N ARG A 292 -20.87 2.45 27.10
CA ARG A 292 -21.29 1.15 27.67
C ARG A 292 -20.21 0.45 28.51
N ARG A 293 -18.92 0.77 28.31
CA ARG A 293 -17.79 0.16 29.03
C ARG A 293 -17.33 0.98 30.23
N ILE A 294 -18.02 2.06 30.56
CA ILE A 294 -17.74 2.90 31.72
C ILE A 294 -18.94 3.03 32.66
N SER A 295 -20.07 2.40 32.33
CA SER A 295 -21.23 2.39 33.21
C SER A 295 -20.94 1.57 34.47
N ASP A 296 -21.39 2.06 35.62
CA ASP A 296 -21.17 1.41 36.91
C ASP A 296 -21.65 -0.05 36.95
N GLU A 297 -22.69 -0.38 36.17
CA GLU A 297 -23.23 -1.73 36.01
C GLU A 297 -22.24 -2.71 35.35
N GLN A 298 -21.39 -2.21 34.45
CA GLN A 298 -20.44 -3.02 33.68
C GLN A 298 -19.02 -2.98 34.26
N VAL A 299 -18.69 -1.94 35.02
CA VAL A 299 -17.35 -1.73 35.59
C VAL A 299 -17.25 -2.37 36.99
N PRO A 300 -16.32 -3.34 37.19
CA PRO A 300 -16.05 -3.87 38.52
C PRO A 300 -15.64 -2.77 39.50
N VAL A 301 -16.16 -2.83 40.73
CA VAL A 301 -15.97 -1.79 41.77
C VAL A 301 -14.49 -1.36 41.93
N LYS A 302 -13.57 -2.33 41.86
CA LYS A 302 -12.11 -2.10 41.96
C LYS A 302 -11.53 -1.14 40.89
N HIS A 303 -12.21 -0.96 39.75
CA HIS A 303 -11.76 -0.13 38.63
C HIS A 303 -12.53 1.18 38.47
N ARG A 304 -13.68 1.35 39.15
CA ARG A 304 -14.52 2.56 39.00
C ARG A 304 -13.77 3.86 39.30
N ALA A 305 -13.03 3.89 40.42
CA ALA A 305 -12.22 5.06 40.79
C ALA A 305 -11.19 5.44 39.72
N GLN A 306 -10.64 4.44 39.03
CA GLN A 306 -9.65 4.65 37.98
C GLN A 306 -10.26 5.24 36.70
N ILE A 307 -11.45 4.77 36.30
CA ILE A 307 -12.15 5.31 35.13
C ILE A 307 -12.52 6.78 35.38
N VAL A 308 -13.01 7.09 36.57
CA VAL A 308 -13.28 8.48 36.98
C VAL A 308 -12.01 9.33 36.93
N GLN A 309 -10.90 8.80 37.45
CA GLN A 309 -9.60 9.48 37.40
C GLN A 309 -9.16 9.78 35.96
N TRP A 310 -9.31 8.84 35.03
CA TRP A 310 -8.96 9.05 33.62
C TRP A 310 -9.81 10.13 32.97
N GLY A 311 -11.11 10.20 33.30
CA GLY A 311 -12.00 11.27 32.82
C GLY A 311 -11.61 12.65 33.37
N VAL A 312 -11.35 12.76 34.68
CA VAL A 312 -10.96 14.03 35.33
C VAL A 312 -9.58 14.50 34.87
N SER A 313 -8.67 13.58 34.60
CA SER A 313 -7.32 13.90 34.10
C SER A 313 -7.30 14.23 32.60
N HIS A 314 -8.45 14.13 31.92
CA HIS A 314 -8.58 14.31 30.48
C HIS A 314 -7.69 13.36 29.64
N ASN A 315 -7.49 12.15 30.15
CA ASN A 315 -6.76 11.08 29.46
C ASN A 315 -7.72 10.06 28.81
N MET A 316 -9.04 10.30 28.87
CA MET A 316 -10.06 9.41 28.29
C MET A 316 -11.18 10.22 27.63
N PHE A 317 -11.57 9.81 26.43
CA PHE A 317 -12.75 10.30 25.73
C PHE A 317 -13.77 9.18 25.55
N ASN A 318 -15.06 9.51 25.77
CA ASN A 318 -16.13 8.53 25.84
C ASN A 318 -17.05 8.62 24.62
N CYS A 319 -17.09 7.58 23.79
CA CYS A 319 -17.95 7.52 22.62
C CYS A 319 -19.40 7.15 23.02
N GLN A 320 -20.39 7.92 22.58
CA GLN A 320 -21.79 7.72 22.96
C GLN A 320 -22.40 6.52 22.22
N PRO A 321 -23.47 5.90 22.75
CA PRO A 321 -24.17 4.82 22.09
C PRO A 321 -24.56 5.14 20.66
N GLY A 322 -24.14 4.27 19.74
CA GLY A 322 -24.39 4.38 18.32
C GLY A 322 -23.19 4.91 17.52
N ASN A 323 -22.14 5.39 18.18
CA ASN A 323 -20.86 5.70 17.55
C ASN A 323 -19.89 4.53 17.69
N ASN A 324 -19.11 4.28 16.64
CA ASN A 324 -17.98 3.36 16.71
C ASN A 324 -16.76 4.13 17.22
N ASP A 325 -16.16 3.66 18.31
CA ASP A 325 -14.93 4.19 18.90
C ASP A 325 -13.73 4.14 17.94
N ASP A 326 -13.76 3.22 16.97
CA ASP A 326 -12.74 3.08 15.92
C ASP A 326 -12.42 4.38 15.20
N TRP A 327 -13.45 5.14 14.84
CA TRP A 327 -13.27 6.37 14.10
C TRP A 327 -12.63 7.48 14.92
N TYR A 328 -12.80 7.46 16.25
CA TYR A 328 -12.31 8.51 17.13
C TYR A 328 -10.82 8.37 17.37
N TRP A 329 -10.35 7.16 17.73
CA TRP A 329 -8.91 6.94 17.86
C TRP A 329 -8.21 7.04 16.51
N LEU A 330 -8.85 6.63 15.41
CA LEU A 330 -8.28 6.76 14.07
C LEU A 330 -8.14 8.23 13.67
N TYR A 331 -9.19 9.03 13.84
CA TYR A 331 -9.14 10.47 13.56
C TYR A 331 -8.09 11.17 14.40
N ALA A 332 -8.03 10.88 15.71
CA ALA A 332 -7.02 11.48 16.57
C ALA A 332 -5.60 11.13 16.11
N ALA A 333 -5.38 9.88 15.71
CA ALA A 333 -4.08 9.41 15.28
C ALA A 333 -3.62 10.06 13.96
N VAL A 334 -4.52 10.24 12.98
CA VAL A 334 -4.22 10.97 11.74
C VAL A 334 -4.07 12.48 12.01
N LYS A 335 -4.96 13.09 12.79
CA LYS A 335 -4.99 14.54 13.05
C LYS A 335 -3.79 15.03 13.87
N LEU A 336 -3.39 14.27 14.89
CA LEU A 336 -2.19 14.57 15.67
C LEU A 336 -0.92 14.34 14.85
N GLY A 337 -0.98 13.41 13.89
CA GLY A 337 0.07 13.09 12.93
C GLY A 337 1.41 12.76 13.59
N LYS A 338 2.50 12.95 12.85
CA LYS A 338 3.87 12.75 13.32
C LYS A 338 4.09 11.30 13.80
N ARG A 339 4.86 11.12 14.88
CA ARG A 339 5.08 9.82 15.54
C ARG A 339 4.07 9.58 16.67
N THR A 340 2.79 9.87 16.43
CA THR A 340 1.73 9.50 17.38
C THR A 340 1.55 7.99 17.34
N LEU A 341 1.66 7.34 18.50
CA LEU A 341 1.56 5.88 18.60
C LEU A 341 0.11 5.46 18.79
N LEU A 342 -0.39 4.55 17.98
CA LEU A 342 -1.70 3.94 18.11
C LEU A 342 -1.55 2.49 18.59
N VAL A 343 -1.91 2.23 19.84
CA VAL A 343 -1.84 0.89 20.44
C VAL A 343 -3.10 0.11 20.09
N THR A 344 -2.99 -0.80 19.13
CA THR A 344 -4.05 -1.74 18.77
C THR A 344 -3.46 -2.96 18.06
N ASN A 345 -3.99 -4.15 18.37
CA ASN A 345 -3.71 -5.38 17.64
C ASN A 345 -4.72 -5.63 16.51
N ASP A 346 -5.65 -4.69 16.28
CA ASP A 346 -6.57 -4.80 15.16
C ASP A 346 -5.81 -4.67 13.83
N GLU A 347 -6.09 -5.57 12.90
CA GLU A 347 -5.50 -5.51 11.56
C GLU A 347 -6.16 -4.45 10.67
N MET A 348 -7.28 -3.86 11.16
CA MET A 348 -8.12 -2.88 10.50
C MET A 348 -8.56 -3.37 9.12
N ARG A 349 -8.96 -4.66 9.05
CA ARG A 349 -9.33 -5.37 7.79
C ARG A 349 -10.83 -5.46 7.54
N ASP A 350 -11.64 -5.07 8.51
CA ASP A 350 -13.08 -5.19 8.44
C ASP A 350 -13.67 -4.29 7.35
N HIS A 351 -14.88 -4.62 6.89
CA HIS A 351 -15.59 -3.87 5.83
C HIS A 351 -15.69 -2.35 6.12
N HIS A 352 -15.70 -1.94 7.38
CA HIS A 352 -15.66 -0.52 7.77
C HIS A 352 -14.35 0.16 7.35
N PHE A 353 -13.20 -0.50 7.53
CA PHE A 353 -11.90 0.02 7.13
C PHE A 353 -11.63 -0.16 5.64
N GLN A 354 -12.28 -1.12 4.96
CA GLN A 354 -12.16 -1.27 3.50
C GLN A 354 -12.55 0.00 2.74
N MET A 355 -13.41 0.84 3.31
CA MET A 355 -13.83 2.12 2.73
C MET A 355 -12.75 3.20 2.75
N ILE A 356 -11.70 3.03 3.57
CA ILE A 356 -10.54 3.93 3.64
C ILE A 356 -9.24 3.23 3.23
N HIS A 357 -9.27 1.92 2.99
CA HIS A 357 -8.10 1.15 2.56
C HIS A 357 -7.62 1.64 1.21
N ASN A 358 -6.55 2.41 1.27
CA ASN A 358 -5.70 2.76 0.15
C ASN A 358 -4.24 2.64 0.61
N ARG A 359 -3.29 2.80 -0.31
CA ARG A 359 -1.86 2.77 0.01
C ARG A 359 -1.46 3.78 1.09
N ALA A 360 -2.14 4.93 1.18
CA ALA A 360 -1.90 5.93 2.21
C ALA A 360 -2.28 5.44 3.62
N PHE A 361 -3.42 4.74 3.77
CA PHE A 361 -3.81 4.14 5.05
C PHE A 361 -2.83 3.04 5.49
N ALA A 362 -2.33 2.24 4.55
CA ALA A 362 -1.30 1.25 4.84
C ALA A 362 0.02 1.92 5.29
N ARG A 363 0.46 3.00 4.61
CA ARG A 363 1.64 3.82 5.00
C ARG A 363 1.46 4.40 6.40
N TRP A 364 0.27 4.91 6.69
CA TRP A 364 -0.05 5.43 8.01
C TRP A 364 -0.01 4.32 9.07
N LYS A 365 -0.55 3.13 8.77
CA LYS A 365 -0.59 1.99 9.70
C LYS A 365 0.81 1.54 10.11
N GLU A 366 1.72 1.35 9.14
CA GLU A 366 3.14 1.00 9.39
C GLU A 366 3.81 1.97 10.38
N ARG A 367 3.45 3.25 10.30
CA ARG A 367 4.09 4.32 11.07
C ARG A 367 3.52 4.52 12.47
N HIS A 368 2.22 4.28 12.65
CA HIS A 368 1.52 4.64 13.87
C HIS A 368 1.16 3.41 14.70
N GLN A 369 0.90 2.27 14.08
CA GLN A 369 0.40 1.09 14.79
C GLN A 369 1.48 0.49 15.70
N VAL A 370 1.15 0.36 16.98
CA VAL A 370 1.90 -0.40 17.97
C VAL A 370 1.16 -1.68 18.26
N ARG A 371 1.79 -2.81 17.97
CA ARG A 371 1.31 -4.12 18.39
C ARG A 371 1.74 -4.40 19.82
N TYR A 372 1.01 -5.25 20.53
CA TYR A 372 1.31 -5.54 21.92
C TYR A 372 0.94 -6.97 22.32
N GLN A 373 1.55 -7.43 23.41
CA GLN A 373 1.17 -8.65 24.10
C GLN A 373 1.07 -8.37 25.59
N VAL A 374 0.07 -8.96 26.23
CA VAL A 374 -0.15 -8.87 27.67
C VAL A 374 0.03 -10.25 28.29
N HIS A 375 1.02 -10.38 29.17
CA HIS A 375 1.34 -11.60 29.89
C HIS A 375 1.26 -11.34 31.39
N GLY A 376 0.11 -11.68 32.00
CA GLY A 376 -0.15 -11.43 33.41
C GLY A 376 -0.09 -9.94 33.74
N ARG A 377 0.95 -9.50 34.46
CA ARG A 377 1.16 -8.09 34.82
C ARG A 377 2.18 -7.36 33.95
N ARG A 378 2.70 -8.03 32.91
CA ARG A 378 3.71 -7.45 32.01
C ARG A 378 3.08 -7.18 30.66
N VAL A 379 3.41 -6.01 30.11
CA VAL A 379 3.09 -5.63 28.75
C VAL A 379 4.39 -5.57 27.96
N THR A 380 4.37 -6.17 26.77
CA THR A 380 5.41 -5.99 25.75
C THR A 380 4.77 -5.32 24.55
N VAL A 381 5.42 -4.27 24.06
CA VAL A 381 4.98 -3.51 22.90
C VAL A 381 6.00 -3.66 21.78
N ASP A 382 5.49 -3.69 20.56
CA ASP A 382 6.24 -3.67 19.32
C ASP A 382 5.94 -2.33 18.66
N GLU A 383 6.78 -1.33 18.96
CA GLU A 383 6.65 0.03 18.47
C GLU A 383 7.22 0.16 17.05
N PRO A 384 6.60 0.97 16.18
CA PRO A 384 7.11 1.20 14.84
C PRO A 384 8.51 1.83 14.87
N LEU A 385 9.33 1.45 13.89
CA LEU A 385 10.70 1.91 13.74
C LEU A 385 10.75 3.45 13.67
N PRO A 386 11.84 4.08 14.17
CA PRO A 386 11.99 5.53 14.12
C PRO A 386 12.22 6.07 12.71
N TYR A 387 12.42 5.18 11.74
CA TYR A 387 12.62 5.46 10.32
C TYR A 387 11.66 4.59 9.49
N SER A 388 11.43 4.97 8.24
CA SER A 388 10.63 4.15 7.32
C SER A 388 11.51 3.21 6.53
N GLU A 389 11.11 1.93 6.45
CA GLU A 389 11.79 0.92 5.63
C GLU A 389 11.34 1.04 4.18
N ARG A 390 11.63 2.20 3.58
CA ARG A 390 11.33 2.50 2.19
C ARG A 390 12.47 3.21 1.46
N PRO A 391 12.51 3.16 0.12
CA PRO A 391 13.40 3.97 -0.67
C PRO A 391 13.31 5.44 -0.25
N GLN A 392 14.46 6.03 0.05
CA GLN A 392 14.53 7.43 0.47
C GLN A 392 15.87 8.04 0.09
N ARG A 393 15.89 9.36 -0.03
CA ARG A 393 17.10 10.12 -0.34
C ARG A 393 17.48 10.99 0.85
N VAL A 394 18.67 10.75 1.41
CA VAL A 394 19.22 11.55 2.51
C VAL A 394 20.46 12.28 1.99
N GLY A 395 20.30 13.58 1.74
CA GLY A 395 21.33 14.39 1.08
C GLY A 395 21.61 13.91 -0.34
N ASN A 396 22.87 13.55 -0.62
CA ASN A 396 23.31 13.06 -1.92
C ASN A 396 23.35 11.52 -2.01
N VAL A 397 22.70 10.83 -1.07
CA VAL A 397 22.68 9.38 -1.00
C VAL A 397 21.25 8.87 -1.14
N TRP A 398 21.05 7.91 -2.04
CA TRP A 398 19.84 7.09 -2.06
C TRP A 398 20.03 5.85 -1.20
N HIS A 399 18.98 5.49 -0.46
CA HIS A 399 18.91 4.30 0.38
C HIS A 399 17.71 3.47 -0.07
N PHE A 400 17.93 2.27 -0.57
CA PHE A 400 16.87 1.33 -0.95
C PHE A 400 16.90 0.10 -0.03
N PRO A 401 15.84 -0.20 0.72
CA PRO A 401 15.76 -1.45 1.48
C PRO A 401 15.54 -2.65 0.55
N SER A 402 15.86 -3.85 1.01
CA SER A 402 15.51 -5.09 0.33
C SER A 402 14.25 -5.72 0.91
N ARG A 403 13.37 -6.24 0.05
CA ARG A 403 12.30 -7.15 0.46
C ARG A 403 12.88 -8.55 0.70
N GLU A 404 13.21 -8.84 1.95
CA GLU A 404 13.64 -10.17 2.40
C GLU A 404 12.50 -10.81 3.22
N PHE A 405 12.26 -12.11 3.03
CA PHE A 405 11.13 -12.77 3.70
C PHE A 405 11.44 -12.95 5.20
N PRO A 406 10.47 -12.72 6.11
CA PRO A 406 10.69 -12.73 7.56
C PRO A 406 11.32 -14.02 8.12
N ASP A 407 11.12 -15.15 7.42
CA ASP A 407 11.66 -16.46 7.83
C ASP A 407 13.17 -16.60 7.57
N GLN A 408 13.81 -15.64 6.89
CA GLN A 408 15.18 -15.77 6.40
C GLN A 408 16.19 -14.90 7.14
N VAL A 409 15.78 -13.77 7.74
CA VAL A 409 16.71 -12.74 8.23
C VAL A 409 16.11 -12.02 9.44
N SER A 410 16.92 -11.73 10.47
CA SER A 410 16.48 -10.90 11.60
C SER A 410 16.28 -9.44 11.16
N ASP A 411 15.38 -8.68 11.79
CA ASP A 411 15.13 -7.27 11.41
C ASP A 411 16.40 -6.41 11.38
N SER A 412 17.42 -6.73 12.18
CA SER A 412 18.71 -6.02 12.22
C SER A 412 19.67 -6.37 11.09
N ASP A 413 19.39 -7.41 10.31
CA ASP A 413 20.29 -7.94 9.27
C ASP A 413 19.78 -7.64 7.85
N ARG A 414 18.63 -6.96 7.71
CA ARG A 414 18.07 -6.61 6.40
C ARG A 414 19.04 -5.73 5.61
N ARG A 415 19.19 -6.06 4.33
CA ARG A 415 20.12 -5.36 3.43
C ARG A 415 19.54 -4.04 2.92
N TRP A 416 20.45 -3.07 2.76
CA TRP A 416 20.19 -1.76 2.19
C TRP A 416 21.19 -1.45 1.09
N LEU A 417 20.69 -1.04 -0.07
CA LEU A 417 21.51 -0.51 -1.16
C LEU A 417 21.70 0.99 -0.97
N CYS A 418 22.95 1.41 -0.78
CA CYS A 418 23.35 2.80 -0.64
C CYS A 418 23.98 3.27 -1.95
N VAL A 419 23.45 4.35 -2.53
CA VAL A 419 23.96 4.92 -3.77
C VAL A 419 24.32 6.38 -3.55
N GLU A 420 25.61 6.66 -3.45
CA GLU A 420 26.17 7.96 -3.08
C GLU A 420 26.81 8.67 -4.28
N LEU A 421 26.43 9.91 -4.53
CA LEU A 421 27.09 10.74 -5.55
C LEU A 421 28.45 11.19 -5.03
N GLN A 422 29.51 10.92 -5.78
CA GLN A 422 30.87 11.33 -5.43
C GLN A 422 30.94 12.85 -5.20
N GLN A 423 31.59 13.26 -4.11
CA GLN A 423 31.85 14.68 -3.85
C GLN A 423 32.89 15.21 -4.84
N THR A 424 32.77 16.48 -5.22
CA THR A 424 33.83 17.16 -5.98
C THR A 424 35.09 17.23 -5.13
N ALA A 425 36.23 16.86 -5.71
CA ALA A 425 37.55 16.97 -5.08
C ALA A 425 37.92 18.42 -4.72
#